data_AF-A0A0E9VTL2-F1
#
_entry.id   AF-A0A0E9VTL2-F1
#
_cell.length_a   1.000
_cell.length_b   1.000
_cell.length_c   1.000
_cell.angle_alpha   90.00
_cell.angle_beta   90.00
_cell.angle_gamma   90.00
#
_symmetry.space_group_name_H-M   'P 1'
#
loop_
_entity.id
_entity.type
_entity.pdbx_description
1 polymer ?
#
loop_
_entity_poly.entity_id
_entity_poly.type
_entity_poly.pdbx_seq_one_letter_code
_entity_poly.pdbx_strand_id
1 'polypeptide(L)' 'MARGVWVNYIKWNSTKFLIDRGGKVVKRYSPLQDPSEVEKDIHKYL' A
#
# COMPACT_ATOMS: atom_id res chain seq x y z
N MET A 1 -11.06 -38.63 3.98
CA MET A 1 -10.56 -37.67 2.99
C MET A 1 -10.35 -36.34 3.71
N ALA A 2 -9.11 -36.04 4.11
CA ALA A 2 -8.81 -34.84 4.87
C ALA A 2 -8.94 -33.61 3.96
N ARG A 3 -9.74 -32.62 4.37
CA ARG A 3 -9.78 -31.29 3.74
C ARG A 3 -8.42 -30.65 3.97
N GLY A 4 -7.54 -30.73 2.98
CA GLY A 4 -6.27 -30.02 2.95
C GLY A 4 -6.55 -28.53 2.90
N VAL A 5 -6.59 -27.88 4.06
CA VAL A 5 -6.64 -26.43 4.19
C VAL A 5 -5.23 -25.95 3.83
N TRP A 6 -5.00 -25.68 2.55
CA TRP A 6 -3.75 -25.08 2.08
C TRP A 6 -3.68 -23.66 2.65
N VAL A 7 -3.02 -23.60 3.79
CA VAL A 7 -2.53 -22.48 4.58
C VAL A 7 -2.39 -21.18 3.78
N ASN A 8 -3.18 -20.18 4.22
CA ASN A 8 -2.96 -18.74 4.09
C ASN A 8 -2.72 -18.20 2.67
N TYR A 9 -3.82 -17.89 1.97
CA TYR A 9 -3.84 -16.73 1.09
C TYR A 9 -3.48 -15.52 1.96
N ILE A 10 -2.18 -15.17 2.06
CA ILE A 10 -1.78 -13.89 2.62
C ILE A 10 -2.34 -12.87 1.63
N LYS A 11 -3.56 -12.39 1.94
CA LYS A 11 -4.18 -11.27 1.26
C LYS A 11 -3.41 -10.04 1.74
N TRP A 12 -2.19 -9.90 1.25
CA TRP A 12 -1.36 -8.73 1.47
C TRP A 12 -2.04 -7.59 0.74
N ASN A 13 -2.92 -6.88 1.45
CA ASN A 13 -3.51 -5.67 0.94
C ASN A 13 -2.35 -4.66 0.79
N SER A 14 -1.83 -4.48 -0.43
CA SER A 14 -0.74 -3.54 -0.80
C SER A 14 -1.14 -2.08 -0.59
N THR A 15 -1.48 -1.74 0.64
CA THR A 15 -1.77 -0.39 1.08
C THR A 15 -0.45 0.34 1.18
N LYS A 16 -0.29 1.42 0.40
CA LYS A 16 0.91 2.25 0.44
C LYS A 16 0.63 3.48 1.30
N PHE A 17 1.63 3.94 2.06
CA PHE A 17 1.52 5.14 2.88
C PHE A 17 2.61 6.12 2.45
N LEU A 18 2.23 7.38 2.25
CA LEU A 18 3.16 8.47 2.03
C LEU A 18 3.42 9.14 3.36
N ILE A 19 4.71 9.25 3.71
CA ILE A 19 5.20 9.81 4.96
C ILE A 19 6.05 11.02 4.60
N ASP A 20 5.78 12.15 5.24
CA ASP A 20 6.57 13.37 5.07
C ASP A 20 7.90 13.29 5.85
N ARG A 21 8.87 14.16 5.55
CA ARG A 21 10.16 14.25 6.26
C ARG A 21 10.03 14.42 7.78
N GLY A 22 8.93 15.00 8.25
CA GLY A 22 8.62 15.08 9.69
C GLY A 22 8.12 13.78 10.33
N GLY A 23 8.05 12.67 9.59
CA GLY A 23 7.55 11.37 10.08
C GLY A 23 6.03 11.27 10.15
N LYS A 24 5.29 12.26 9.62
CA LYS A 24 3.83 12.27 9.62
C LYS A 24 3.27 11.59 8.37
N VAL A 25 2.26 10.74 8.54
CA VAL A 25 1.52 10.16 7.42
C VAL A 25 0.68 11.24 6.75
N VAL A 26 0.95 11.52 5.49
CA VAL A 26 0.23 12.53 4.69
C VAL A 26 -0.86 11.92 3.83
N LYS A 27 -0.69 10.68 3.36
CA LYS A 27 -1.68 10.04 2.48
C LYS A 27 -1.60 8.51 2.54
N ARG A 28 -2.72 7.86 2.29
CA ARG A 28 -2.86 6.41 2.19
C ARG A 28 -3.40 6.05 0.82
N TYR A 29 -2.79 5.07 0.17
CA TYR A 29 -3.18 4.60 -1.15
C TYR A 29 -3.68 3.17 -1.07
N SER A 30 -4.78 2.93 -1.78
CA SER A 30 -5.31 1.59 -1.97
C SER A 30 -4.40 0.78 -2.90
N PRO A 31 -4.42 -0.56 -2.81
CA PRO A 31 -3.60 -1.44 -3.64
C PRO A 31 -3.86 -1.28 -5.15
N LEU A 32 -5.08 -0.90 -5.52
CA LEU A 32 -5.51 -0.68 -6.90
C LEU A 32 -5.18 0.71 -7.44
N GLN A 33 -4.55 1.56 -6.63
CA GLN A 33 -4.31 2.95 -7.01
C GLN A 33 -3.11 3.08 -7.95
N ASP A 34 -3.30 3.85 -9.02
CA ASP A 34 -2.32 4.05 -10.07
C ASP A 34 -0.99 4.62 -9.53
N PRO A 35 0.15 4.06 -9.96
CA PRO A 35 1.46 4.52 -9.51
C PRO A 35 1.76 5.96 -9.92
N SER A 36 1.28 6.42 -11.08
CA SER A 36 1.52 7.78 -11.56
C SER A 36 0.90 8.86 -10.66
N GLU A 37 -0.19 8.55 -9.98
CA GLU A 37 -0.80 9.48 -9.01
C GLU A 37 0.06 9.56 -7.73
N VAL A 38 0.66 8.42 -7.32
CA VAL A 38 1.59 8.37 -6.19
C VAL A 38 2.86 9.17 -6.49
N GLU A 39 3.41 9.08 -7.70
CA GLU A 39 4.60 9.83 -8.12
C GLU A 39 4.38 11.35 -8.09
N LYS A 40 3.22 11.82 -8.59
CA LYS A 40 2.84 13.23 -8.53
C LYS A 40 2.75 13.75 -7.10
N ASP A 41 2.14 12.97 -6.22
CA ASP A 41 2.07 13.31 -4.79
C ASP A 41 3.48 13.32 -4.18
N ILE A 42 4.35 12.34 -4.46
CA ILE A 42 5.72 12.30 -3.93
C ILE A 42 6.51 13.55 -4.31
N HIS A 43 6.47 13.99 -5.58
CA HIS A 43 7.15 15.21 -6.02
C HIS A 43 6.69 16.48 -5.28
N LYS A 44 5.46 16.48 -4.75
CA LYS A 44 4.94 17.61 -3.96
C LYS A 44 5.55 17.69 -2.55
N TYR A 45 6.04 16.57 -2.01
CA TYR A 45 6.60 16.49 -0.65
C TYR A 45 8.14 16.32 -0.63
N LEU A 46 8.80 16.29 -1.79
CA LEU A 46 10.27 16.40 -1.94
C LEU A 46 10.76 17.82 -1.61
#